data_AF-A0A1T5D3L7-F1
#
_entry.id   AF-A0A1T5D3L7-F1
#
_cell.length_a   1.000
_cell.length_b   1.000
_cell.length_c   1.000
_cell.angle_alpha   90.00
_cell.angle_beta   90.00
_cell.angle_gamma   90.00
#
_symmetry.space_group_name_H-M   'P 1'
#
loop_
_entity.id
_entity.type
_entity.pdbx_description
1 polymer ?
#
loop_
_entity_poly.entity_id
_entity_poly.type
_entity_poly.pdbx_seq_one_letter_code
_entity_poly.pdbx_strand_id
1 'polypeptide(L)'
;MNIKTVSELLTEMSRNKVMIYGAGYTARRVYKAVCEHGLKKNVLCYITSKESEEKEIDGLEIVPVDRIKNDPRTMICIAVHESIRDEIIGLLQARGFTEYVWVYPFLYGLILGEPIQKNVHIPLRDIWRAARNTYSAAFRYLAAEQYYGLRDDGYEIYIRGLSIFNSEETSKKRLEKYIELLKSWDENGYDESRTVSLMEDKYPIDGTHRIAIAMIKKMDYIVCDVYPSSKTIEEVHGDASFSKDRALEMGLDEDTIRILEETNRRIDEQYR
;
A
#
# COMPACT_ATOMS: atom_id res chain seq x y z
N MET A 1 -3.66 -4.38 20.84
CA MET A 1 -2.34 -3.97 21.38
C MET A 1 -2.05 -2.50 21.07
N ASN A 2 -1.25 -1.79 21.88
CA ASN A 2 -0.87 -0.39 21.65
C ASN A 2 0.60 -0.30 21.18
N ILE A 3 0.84 -0.68 19.93
CA ILE A 3 2.17 -0.67 19.30
C ILE A 3 2.28 0.63 18.48
N LYS A 4 3.38 1.37 18.66
CA LYS A 4 3.62 2.68 18.04
C LYS A 4 4.84 2.71 17.12
N THR A 5 5.76 1.75 17.25
CA THR A 5 6.99 1.70 16.46
C THR A 5 7.27 0.32 15.88
N VAL A 6 8.10 0.25 14.85
CA VAL A 6 8.57 -1.03 14.29
C VAL A 6 9.37 -1.83 15.31
N SER A 7 10.19 -1.16 16.12
CA SER A 7 10.97 -1.81 17.18
C SER A 7 10.07 -2.45 18.24
N GLU A 8 8.99 -1.78 18.64
CA GLU A 8 7.96 -2.36 19.53
C GLU A 8 7.26 -3.55 18.87
N LEU A 9 6.90 -3.45 17.59
CA LEU A 9 6.28 -4.55 16.84
C LEU A 9 7.19 -5.79 16.79
N LEU A 10 8.46 -5.63 16.44
CA LEU A 10 9.44 -6.71 16.38
C LEU A 10 9.67 -7.33 17.77
N THR A 11 9.68 -6.49 18.82
CA THR A 11 9.77 -6.98 20.20
C THR A 11 8.60 -7.88 20.55
N GLU A 12 7.38 -7.46 20.24
CA GLU A 12 6.18 -8.26 20.51
C GLU A 12 6.13 -9.54 19.66
N MET A 13 6.51 -9.46 18.38
CA MET A 13 6.64 -10.64 17.52
C MET A 13 7.70 -11.63 18.03
N SER A 14 8.75 -11.16 18.69
CA SER A 14 9.81 -12.02 19.25
C SER A 14 9.36 -12.77 20.51
N ARG A 15 8.43 -12.19 21.28
CA ARG A 15 7.90 -12.74 22.54
C ARG A 15 6.71 -13.68 22.33
N ASN A 16 5.97 -13.48 21.24
CA ASN A 16 4.73 -14.20 20.95
C ASN A 16 4.89 -15.13 19.75
N LYS A 17 3.97 -16.09 19.63
CA LYS A 17 3.72 -16.75 18.36
C LYS A 17 2.89 -15.83 17.47
N VAL A 18 3.23 -15.75 16.20
CA VAL A 18 2.63 -14.82 15.24
C VAL A 18 1.78 -15.59 14.26
N MET A 19 0.55 -15.14 14.05
CA MET A 19 -0.28 -15.56 12.93
C MET A 19 -0.54 -14.35 12.03
N ILE A 20 -0.39 -14.49 10.72
CA ILE A 20 -0.52 -13.36 9.79
C ILE A 20 -1.90 -13.43 9.15
N TYR A 21 -2.77 -12.46 9.42
CA TYR A 21 -4.08 -12.38 8.78
C TYR A 21 -3.97 -11.77 7.39
N GLY A 22 -4.43 -12.54 6.40
CA GLY A 22 -4.26 -12.29 4.97
C GLY A 22 -3.32 -13.33 4.36
N ALA A 23 -3.57 -13.67 3.10
CA ALA A 23 -2.70 -14.52 2.28
C ALA A 23 -2.21 -13.80 1.01
N GLY A 24 -2.59 -12.53 0.87
CA GLY A 24 -2.27 -11.73 -0.30
C GLY A 24 -0.91 -11.05 -0.23
N TYR A 25 -0.73 -10.11 -1.14
CA TYR A 25 0.50 -9.33 -1.33
C TYR A 25 1.12 -8.80 -0.03
N THR A 26 0.36 -8.07 0.78
CA THR A 26 0.84 -7.44 2.01
C THR A 26 1.30 -8.48 3.04
N ALA A 27 0.53 -9.56 3.22
CA ALA A 27 0.87 -10.64 4.15
C ALA A 27 2.20 -11.31 3.81
N ARG A 28 2.44 -11.58 2.53
CA ARG A 28 3.71 -12.18 2.05
C ARG A 28 4.90 -11.25 2.28
N ARG A 29 4.72 -9.93 2.10
CA ARG A 29 5.78 -8.94 2.37
C ARG A 29 6.10 -8.84 3.85
N VAL A 30 5.08 -8.85 4.70
CA VAL A 30 5.25 -8.91 6.16
C VAL A 30 6.01 -10.17 6.55
N TYR A 31 5.62 -11.34 6.06
CA TYR A 31 6.31 -12.59 6.36
C TYR A 31 7.78 -12.57 5.94
N LYS A 32 8.08 -12.10 4.72
CA LYS A 32 9.45 -11.97 4.23
C LYS A 32 10.26 -11.04 5.15
N ALA A 33 9.73 -9.87 5.50
CA ALA A 33 10.40 -8.93 6.40
C ALA A 33 10.65 -9.55 7.78
N VAL A 34 9.66 -10.22 8.36
CA VAL A 34 9.79 -10.95 9.65
C VAL A 34 10.87 -12.03 9.58
N CYS A 35 11.00 -12.73 8.45
CA CYS A 35 12.08 -13.70 8.24
C CYS A 35 13.46 -13.04 8.19
N GLU A 36 13.59 -11.89 7.52
CA GLU A 36 14.83 -11.11 7.46
C GLU A 36 15.27 -10.60 8.85
N HIS A 37 14.32 -10.37 9.76
CA HIS A 37 14.57 -10.08 11.18
C HIS A 37 14.84 -11.33 12.05
N GLY A 38 14.99 -12.52 11.45
CA GLY A 38 15.31 -13.75 12.18
C GLY A 38 14.14 -14.34 12.99
N LEU A 39 12.91 -13.88 12.74
CA LEU A 39 11.71 -14.26 13.50
C LEU A 39 10.86 -15.34 12.81
N LYS A 40 11.37 -15.98 11.75
CA LYS A 40 10.66 -17.04 11.00
C LYS A 40 10.03 -18.10 11.91
N LYS A 41 10.76 -18.58 12.92
CA LYS A 41 10.31 -19.63 13.87
C LYS A 41 9.14 -19.20 14.77
N ASN A 42 8.83 -17.90 14.81
CA ASN A 42 7.73 -17.36 15.58
C ASN A 42 6.44 -17.31 14.74
N VAL A 43 6.52 -17.34 13.42
CA VAL A 43 5.34 -17.33 12.53
C VAL A 43 4.78 -18.75 12.42
N LEU A 44 3.49 -18.91 12.72
CA LEU A 44 2.80 -20.20 12.73
C LEU A 44 2.10 -20.49 11.39
N CYS A 45 1.30 -19.54 10.91
CA CYS A 45 0.46 -19.73 9.74
C CYS A 45 -0.03 -18.39 9.18
N TYR A 46 -0.61 -18.46 7.98
CA TYR A 46 -1.48 -17.42 7.45
C TYR A 46 -2.94 -17.69 7.86
N ILE A 47 -3.71 -16.63 8.10
CA ILE A 47 -5.13 -16.69 8.44
C ILE A 47 -5.96 -16.06 7.33
N THR A 48 -7.08 -16.68 6.96
CA THR A 48 -8.08 -16.12 6.03
C THR A 48 -9.48 -16.09 6.64
N SER A 49 -10.37 -15.27 6.09
CA SER A 49 -11.76 -15.20 6.58
C SER A 49 -12.56 -16.47 6.29
N LYS A 50 -12.21 -17.17 5.21
CA LYS A 50 -12.88 -18.38 4.71
C LYS A 50 -11.83 -19.39 4.25
N GLU A 51 -12.28 -20.60 3.94
CA GLU A 51 -11.43 -21.61 3.33
C GLU A 51 -10.80 -21.07 2.04
N SER A 52 -9.48 -21.18 1.95
CA SER A 52 -8.72 -20.86 0.74
C SER A 52 -8.56 -22.12 -0.12
N GLU A 53 -8.56 -21.93 -1.44
CA GLU A 53 -8.20 -23.00 -2.40
C GLU A 53 -6.73 -23.39 -2.22
N GLU A 54 -5.85 -22.39 -2.08
CA GLU A 54 -4.46 -22.56 -1.69
C GLU A 54 -4.38 -22.93 -0.21
N LYS A 55 -3.63 -23.99 0.11
CA LYS A 55 -3.48 -24.52 1.48
C LYS A 55 -2.17 -24.12 2.15
N GLU A 56 -1.19 -23.68 1.38
CA GLU A 56 0.14 -23.35 1.88
C GLU A 56 0.74 -22.22 1.04
N ILE A 57 1.38 -21.24 1.70
CA ILE A 57 2.18 -20.18 1.07
C ILE A 57 3.51 -20.09 1.81
N ASP A 58 4.62 -20.00 1.07
CA ASP A 58 5.97 -19.83 1.61
C ASP A 58 6.35 -20.87 2.71
N GLY A 59 5.81 -22.09 2.61
CA GLY A 59 6.00 -23.17 3.58
C GLY A 59 5.15 -23.08 4.85
N LEU A 60 4.15 -22.20 4.88
CA LEU A 60 3.22 -22.02 5.99
C LEU A 60 1.78 -22.34 5.58
N GLU A 61 1.06 -23.05 6.44
CA GLU A 61 -0.35 -23.37 6.23
C GLU A 61 -1.22 -22.10 6.16
N ILE A 62 -2.24 -22.13 5.31
CA ILE A 62 -3.33 -21.15 5.29
C ILE A 62 -4.53 -21.74 6.01
N VAL A 63 -4.92 -21.12 7.12
CA VAL A 63 -5.97 -21.62 8.00
C VAL A 63 -7.14 -20.61 8.05
N PRO A 64 -8.39 -21.03 7.84
CA PRO A 64 -9.52 -20.13 8.08
C PRO A 64 -9.59 -19.76 9.56
N VAL A 65 -9.95 -18.51 9.85
CA VAL A 65 -10.02 -17.97 11.23
C VAL A 65 -10.93 -18.80 12.14
N ASP A 66 -11.95 -19.47 11.60
CA ASP A 66 -12.86 -20.36 12.33
C ASP A 66 -12.19 -21.61 12.93
N ARG A 67 -11.02 -22.00 12.42
CA ARG A 67 -10.26 -23.15 12.92
C ARG A 67 -9.20 -22.76 13.94
N ILE A 68 -8.99 -21.46 14.16
CA ILE A 68 -7.99 -20.96 15.10
C ILE A 68 -8.62 -20.80 16.48
N LYS A 69 -7.94 -21.34 17.51
CA LYS A 69 -8.30 -21.09 18.91
C LYS A 69 -7.59 -19.84 19.39
N ASN A 70 -8.29 -19.05 20.20
CA ASN A 70 -7.68 -17.92 20.90
C ASN A 70 -6.69 -18.45 21.94
N ASP A 71 -5.41 -18.11 21.80
CA ASP A 71 -4.33 -18.46 22.72
C ASP A 71 -3.67 -17.15 23.18
N PRO A 72 -3.57 -16.87 24.49
CA PRO A 72 -2.96 -15.64 24.98
C PRO A 72 -1.47 -15.48 24.64
N ARG A 73 -0.80 -16.51 24.10
CA ARG A 73 0.58 -16.47 23.60
C ARG A 73 0.68 -16.26 22.10
N THR A 74 -0.45 -16.12 21.40
CA THR A 74 -0.49 -15.81 19.98
C THR A 74 -0.91 -14.36 19.76
N MET A 75 -0.27 -13.72 18.81
CA MET A 75 -0.65 -12.40 18.31
C MET A 75 -1.04 -12.51 16.83
N ILE A 76 -2.10 -11.81 16.44
CA ILE A 76 -2.54 -11.75 15.05
C ILE A 76 -2.02 -10.46 14.42
N CYS A 77 -1.18 -10.60 13.41
CA CYS A 77 -0.72 -9.50 12.57
C CYS A 77 -1.68 -9.34 11.39
N ILE A 78 -2.53 -8.31 11.44
CA ILE A 78 -3.50 -8.01 10.39
C ILE A 78 -2.74 -7.36 9.22
N ALA A 79 -2.44 -8.14 8.18
CA ALA A 79 -1.64 -7.75 7.03
C ALA A 79 -2.50 -7.55 5.78
N VAL A 80 -3.45 -6.61 5.88
CA VAL A 80 -4.37 -6.23 4.81
C VAL A 80 -4.38 -4.71 4.61
N HIS A 81 -4.89 -4.27 3.46
CA HIS A 81 -5.08 -2.85 3.17
C HIS A 81 -6.15 -2.22 4.09
N GLU A 82 -6.05 -0.91 4.31
CA GLU A 82 -6.97 -0.14 5.18
C GLU A 82 -8.44 -0.36 4.84
N SER A 83 -8.76 -0.48 3.55
CA SER A 83 -10.12 -0.64 3.03
C SER A 83 -10.89 -1.84 3.59
N ILE A 84 -10.21 -2.86 4.14
CA ILE A 84 -10.85 -4.04 4.76
C ILE A 84 -10.44 -4.23 6.22
N ARG A 85 -9.67 -3.29 6.80
CA ARG A 85 -9.13 -3.41 8.16
C ARG A 85 -10.24 -3.61 9.20
N ASP A 86 -11.24 -2.74 9.18
CA ASP A 86 -12.27 -2.70 10.22
C ASP A 86 -13.20 -3.92 10.17
N GLU A 87 -13.46 -4.45 8.96
CA GLU A 87 -14.16 -5.71 8.77
C GLU A 87 -13.41 -6.87 9.45
N ILE A 88 -12.09 -6.97 9.22
CA ILE A 88 -11.26 -8.02 9.82
C ILE A 88 -11.17 -7.86 11.34
N ILE A 89 -11.03 -6.62 11.84
CA ILE A 89 -11.02 -6.36 13.29
C ILE A 89 -12.33 -6.81 13.93
N GLY A 90 -13.49 -6.43 13.36
CA GLY A 90 -14.79 -6.84 13.88
C GLY A 90 -14.96 -8.36 13.87
N LEU A 91 -14.46 -9.02 12.82
CA LEU A 91 -14.47 -10.48 12.68
C LEU A 91 -13.63 -11.19 13.76
N LEU A 92 -12.45 -10.65 14.09
CA LEU A 92 -11.56 -11.16 15.13
C LEU A 92 -12.15 -10.92 16.53
N GLN A 93 -12.67 -9.72 16.79
CA GLN A 93 -13.31 -9.37 18.06
C GLN A 93 -14.54 -10.24 18.33
N ALA A 94 -15.39 -10.48 17.33
CA ALA A 94 -16.56 -11.35 17.45
C ALA A 94 -16.20 -12.81 17.82
N ARG A 95 -14.96 -13.24 17.53
CA ARG A 95 -14.41 -14.54 17.92
C ARG A 95 -13.58 -14.49 19.21
N GLY A 96 -13.55 -13.34 19.89
CA GLY A 96 -12.89 -13.17 21.18
C GLY A 96 -11.39 -12.92 21.11
N PHE A 97 -10.79 -12.72 19.94
CA PHE A 97 -9.39 -12.34 19.84
C PHE A 97 -9.19 -10.90 20.33
N THR A 98 -8.21 -10.69 21.22
CA THR A 98 -7.84 -9.38 21.76
C THR A 98 -6.43 -8.94 21.37
N GLU A 99 -5.55 -9.91 21.10
CA GLU A 99 -4.15 -9.69 20.78
C GLU A 99 -3.94 -9.61 19.26
N TYR A 100 -4.22 -8.46 18.69
CA TYR A 100 -3.94 -8.16 17.29
C TYR A 100 -3.35 -6.77 17.07
N VAL A 101 -2.68 -6.62 15.93
CA VAL A 101 -2.09 -5.37 15.44
C VAL A 101 -2.24 -5.28 13.93
N TRP A 102 -2.65 -4.11 13.43
CA TRP A 102 -2.64 -3.83 11.98
C TRP A 102 -1.23 -3.42 11.55
N VAL A 103 -0.61 -4.22 10.68
CA VAL A 103 0.82 -4.09 10.39
C VAL A 103 1.14 -3.19 9.19
N TYR A 104 0.14 -2.76 8.42
CA TYR A 104 0.35 -1.92 7.24
C TYR A 104 1.12 -0.62 7.55
N PRO A 105 0.84 0.13 8.65
CA PRO A 105 1.62 1.32 9.00
C PRO A 105 3.10 1.05 9.30
N PHE A 106 3.45 -0.19 9.64
CA PHE A 106 4.81 -0.61 9.97
C PHE A 106 5.53 -1.30 8.81
N LEU A 107 4.84 -1.54 7.68
CA LEU A 107 5.32 -2.40 6.60
C LEU A 107 6.68 -1.95 6.07
N TYR A 108 6.82 -0.67 5.71
CA TYR A 108 8.07 -0.18 5.13
C TYR A 108 9.18 -0.09 6.17
N GLY A 109 8.86 0.23 7.42
CA GLY A 109 9.86 0.17 8.49
C GLY A 109 10.34 -1.27 8.78
N LEU A 110 9.47 -2.27 8.61
CA LEU A 110 9.86 -3.68 8.69
C LEU A 110 10.80 -4.07 7.54
N ILE A 111 10.56 -3.57 6.33
CA ILE A 111 11.32 -3.94 5.12
C ILE A 111 12.64 -3.17 5.00
N LEU A 112 12.62 -1.86 5.26
CA LEU A 112 13.72 -0.92 4.96
C LEU A 112 14.42 -0.40 6.21
N GLY A 113 13.86 -0.64 7.40
CA GLY A 113 14.32 -0.03 8.66
C GLY A 113 13.70 1.35 8.89
N GLU A 114 14.22 2.09 9.87
CA GLU A 114 13.75 3.45 10.15
C GLU A 114 14.09 4.41 8.99
N PRO A 115 13.22 5.40 8.70
CA PRO A 115 13.52 6.39 7.69
C PRO A 115 14.71 7.26 8.13
N ILE A 116 15.57 7.59 7.17
CA ILE A 116 16.74 8.47 7.34
C ILE A 116 16.33 9.94 7.52
N GLN A 117 15.15 10.33 7.03
CA GLN A 117 14.56 11.65 7.25
C GLN A 117 13.05 11.49 7.50
N LYS A 118 12.52 12.15 8.53
CA LYS A 118 11.08 12.12 8.88
C LYS A 118 10.43 13.48 8.67
N ASN A 119 9.20 13.50 8.18
CA ASN A 119 8.38 14.71 8.00
C ASN A 119 9.09 15.84 7.24
N VAL A 120 9.79 15.51 6.16
CA VAL A 120 10.51 16.50 5.33
C VAL A 120 9.66 16.94 4.15
N HIS A 121 9.66 18.24 3.86
CA HIS A 121 9.03 18.79 2.66
C HIS A 121 9.89 18.48 1.44
N ILE A 122 9.39 17.64 0.53
CA ILE A 122 10.08 17.29 -0.71
C ILE A 122 9.36 17.96 -1.89
N PRO A 123 10.09 18.65 -2.78
CA PRO A 123 9.49 19.23 -3.99
C PRO A 123 8.82 18.16 -4.86
N LEU A 124 7.58 18.41 -5.28
CA LEU A 124 6.84 17.46 -6.13
C LEU A 124 7.54 17.20 -7.46
N ARG A 125 8.26 18.20 -7.99
CA ARG A 125 9.10 18.06 -9.18
C ARG A 125 10.14 16.94 -9.04
N ASP A 126 10.77 16.83 -7.88
CA ASP A 126 11.85 15.87 -7.68
C ASP A 126 11.28 14.44 -7.56
N ILE A 127 10.13 14.29 -6.87
CA ILE A 127 9.37 13.04 -6.81
C ILE A 127 8.89 12.63 -8.22
N TRP A 128 8.35 13.59 -8.99
CA TRP A 128 7.91 13.34 -10.35
C TRP A 128 9.05 12.83 -11.24
N ARG A 129 10.20 13.51 -11.21
CA ARG A 129 11.37 13.11 -12.01
C ARG A 129 11.83 11.68 -11.71
N ALA A 130 11.75 11.24 -10.46
CA ALA A 130 12.07 9.87 -10.08
C ALA A 130 11.03 8.85 -10.58
N ALA A 131 9.74 9.22 -10.63
CA ALA A 131 8.64 8.30 -10.94
C ALA A 131 8.09 8.38 -12.38
N ARG A 132 8.52 9.36 -13.19
CA ARG A 132 7.92 9.73 -14.50
C ARG A 132 7.80 8.61 -15.54
N ASN A 133 8.58 7.54 -15.39
CA ASN A 133 8.58 6.39 -16.30
C ASN A 133 7.52 5.34 -15.91
N THR A 134 6.64 5.65 -14.95
CA THR A 134 5.56 4.77 -14.50
C THR A 134 4.20 5.44 -14.72
N TYR A 135 3.14 4.64 -14.69
CA TYR A 135 1.78 5.15 -14.77
C TYR A 135 1.09 5.27 -13.41
N SER A 136 1.81 5.02 -12.31
CA SER A 136 1.20 4.97 -10.97
C SER A 136 0.58 6.30 -10.53
N ALA A 137 1.16 7.43 -10.94
CA ALA A 137 0.58 8.75 -10.69
C ALA A 137 -0.51 9.08 -11.72
N ALA A 138 -0.30 8.76 -13.01
CA ALA A 138 -1.22 9.11 -14.09
C ALA A 138 -2.65 8.61 -13.87
N PHE A 139 -2.88 7.32 -13.63
CA PHE A 139 -4.26 6.83 -13.48
C PHE A 139 -4.97 7.43 -12.26
N ARG A 140 -4.21 7.80 -11.22
CA ARG A 140 -4.76 8.48 -10.02
C ARG A 140 -5.06 9.94 -10.28
N TYR A 141 -4.22 10.59 -11.08
CA TYR A 141 -4.44 11.93 -11.58
C TYR A 141 -5.74 11.98 -12.42
N LEU A 142 -5.92 11.03 -13.34
CA LEU A 142 -7.13 10.88 -14.16
C LEU A 142 -8.40 10.71 -13.32
N ALA A 143 -8.38 9.87 -12.29
CA ALA A 143 -9.51 9.75 -11.38
C ALA A 143 -9.80 11.06 -10.62
N ALA A 144 -8.76 11.81 -10.22
CA ALA A 144 -8.96 13.12 -9.61
C ALA A 144 -9.55 14.13 -10.61
N GLU A 145 -9.13 14.11 -11.88
CA GLU A 145 -9.74 14.93 -12.93
C GLU A 145 -11.23 14.64 -13.10
N GLN A 146 -11.63 13.37 -13.09
CA GLN A 146 -13.04 13.00 -13.17
C GLN A 146 -13.82 13.46 -11.93
N TYR A 147 -13.23 13.35 -10.73
CA TYR A 147 -13.83 13.90 -9.52
C TYR A 147 -14.14 15.39 -9.64
N TYR A 148 -13.24 16.16 -10.27
CA TYR A 148 -13.43 17.59 -10.54
C TYR A 148 -14.24 17.91 -11.81
N GLY A 149 -14.83 16.91 -12.47
CA GLY A 149 -15.68 17.09 -13.65
C GLY A 149 -14.93 17.48 -14.93
N LEU A 150 -13.62 17.21 -15.00
CA LEU A 150 -12.78 17.54 -16.16
C LEU A 150 -12.79 16.46 -17.25
N ARG A 151 -13.30 15.26 -16.92
CA ARG A 151 -13.41 14.08 -17.80
C ARG A 151 -14.37 13.05 -17.20
N ASP A 152 -14.68 11.98 -17.93
CA ASP A 152 -15.66 10.96 -17.56
C ASP A 152 -15.13 9.50 -17.59
N ASP A 153 -13.90 9.29 -18.03
CA ASP A 153 -13.23 7.98 -18.20
C ASP A 153 -12.17 7.66 -17.10
N GLY A 154 -11.80 8.62 -16.26
CA GLY A 154 -10.71 8.48 -15.29
C GLY A 154 -10.91 7.40 -14.20
N TYR A 155 -12.14 7.19 -13.74
CA TYR A 155 -12.50 6.17 -12.76
C TYR A 155 -12.39 4.76 -13.33
N GLU A 156 -12.80 4.56 -14.58
CA GLU A 156 -12.64 3.28 -15.27
C GLU A 156 -11.16 2.95 -15.42
N ILE A 157 -10.36 3.90 -15.91
CA ILE A 157 -8.91 3.75 -16.06
C ILE A 157 -8.25 3.44 -14.72
N TYR A 158 -8.68 4.09 -13.64
CA TYR A 158 -8.20 3.81 -12.28
C TYR A 158 -8.51 2.38 -11.83
N ILE A 159 -9.75 1.91 -12.03
CA ILE A 159 -10.16 0.55 -11.69
C ILE A 159 -9.34 -0.45 -12.50
N ARG A 160 -9.19 -0.24 -13.81
CA ARG A 160 -8.39 -1.10 -14.69
C ARG A 160 -6.94 -1.16 -14.22
N GLY A 161 -6.32 0.00 -13.96
CA GLY A 161 -4.94 0.08 -13.47
C GLY A 161 -4.70 -0.60 -12.12
N LEU A 162 -5.65 -0.55 -11.19
CA LEU A 162 -5.53 -1.26 -9.91
C LEU A 162 -5.84 -2.76 -9.99
N SER A 163 -6.70 -3.16 -10.94
CA SER A 163 -7.14 -4.56 -11.12
C SER A 163 -6.04 -5.45 -11.69
N ILE A 164 -4.98 -4.84 -12.19
CA ILE A 164 -3.70 -5.47 -12.52
C ILE A 164 -3.13 -6.23 -11.31
N PHE A 165 -3.28 -5.67 -10.10
CA PHE A 165 -2.67 -6.23 -8.90
C PHE A 165 -3.69 -6.76 -7.87
N ASN A 166 -4.98 -6.53 -8.10
CA ASN A 166 -6.04 -6.84 -7.13
C ASN A 166 -7.33 -7.26 -7.86
N SER A 167 -8.32 -7.77 -7.13
CA SER A 167 -9.64 -7.99 -7.71
C SER A 167 -10.32 -6.67 -8.07
N GLU A 168 -11.19 -6.69 -9.07
CA GLU A 168 -11.99 -5.51 -9.48
C GLU A 168 -12.81 -4.94 -8.32
N GLU A 169 -13.39 -5.80 -7.47
CA GLU A 169 -14.11 -5.37 -6.26
C GLU A 169 -13.21 -4.57 -5.31
N THR A 170 -11.97 -5.03 -5.10
CA THR A 170 -10.98 -4.32 -4.28
C THR A 170 -10.60 -2.98 -4.93
N SER A 171 -10.45 -2.96 -6.25
CA SER A 171 -10.18 -1.73 -7.01
C SER A 171 -11.30 -0.69 -6.87
N LYS A 172 -12.57 -1.12 -6.90
CA LYS A 172 -13.74 -0.25 -6.66
C LYS A 172 -13.74 0.33 -5.24
N LYS A 173 -13.55 -0.50 -4.22
CA LYS A 173 -13.41 -0.03 -2.82
C LYS A 173 -12.26 0.97 -2.65
N ARG A 174 -11.13 0.75 -3.35
CA ARG A 174 -10.00 1.68 -3.35
C ARG A 174 -10.29 2.99 -4.08
N LEU A 175 -11.12 2.98 -5.12
CA LEU A 175 -11.59 4.19 -5.78
C LEU A 175 -12.49 5.00 -4.84
N GLU A 176 -13.43 4.37 -4.16
CA GLU A 176 -14.29 5.03 -3.17
C GLU A 176 -13.47 5.72 -2.08
N LYS A 177 -12.47 5.04 -1.51
CA LYS A 177 -11.54 5.63 -0.54
C LYS A 177 -10.70 6.77 -1.11
N TYR A 178 -10.34 6.71 -2.40
CA TYR A 178 -9.63 7.80 -3.05
C TYR A 178 -10.52 9.04 -3.25
N ILE A 179 -11.80 8.84 -3.59
CA ILE A 179 -12.81 9.91 -3.67
C ILE A 179 -13.06 10.53 -2.29
N GLU A 180 -13.17 9.72 -1.24
CA GLU A 180 -13.27 10.22 0.15
C GLU A 180 -12.06 11.09 0.52
N LEU A 181 -10.85 10.68 0.12
CA LEU A 181 -9.62 11.45 0.35
C LEU A 181 -9.62 12.78 -0.39
N LEU A 182 -10.03 12.80 -1.67
CA LEU A 182 -10.19 14.03 -2.45
C LEU A 182 -11.15 15.00 -1.76
N LYS A 183 -12.32 14.51 -1.34
CA LYS A 183 -13.31 15.29 -0.59
C LYS A 183 -12.74 15.84 0.72
N SER A 184 -12.03 15.00 1.48
CA SER A 184 -11.40 15.41 2.73
C SER A 184 -10.36 16.51 2.52
N TRP A 185 -9.57 16.44 1.44
CA TRP A 185 -8.60 17.48 1.08
C TRP A 185 -9.26 18.78 0.61
N ASP A 186 -10.41 18.72 -0.05
CA ASP A 186 -11.18 19.92 -0.41
C ASP A 186 -11.75 20.61 0.84
N GLU A 187 -12.20 19.84 1.82
CA GLU A 187 -12.79 20.36 3.06
C GLU A 187 -11.74 20.83 4.08
N ASN A 188 -10.64 20.10 4.22
CA ASN A 188 -9.70 20.26 5.34
C ASN A 188 -8.26 20.57 4.91
N GLY A 189 -7.95 20.54 3.61
CA GLY A 189 -6.58 20.62 3.12
C GLY A 189 -5.79 19.32 3.30
N TYR A 190 -4.50 19.39 3.01
CA TYR A 190 -3.58 18.25 3.19
C TYR A 190 -3.24 18.07 4.68
N ASP A 191 -3.52 16.89 5.21
CA ASP A 191 -3.06 16.45 6.53
C ASP A 191 -1.59 16.03 6.49
N GLU A 192 -0.69 16.93 6.93
CA GLU A 192 0.76 16.70 6.97
C GLU A 192 1.18 15.54 7.88
N SER A 193 0.32 15.08 8.80
CA SER A 193 0.58 13.87 9.59
C SER A 193 0.49 12.58 8.75
N ARG A 194 -0.06 12.67 7.53
CA ARG A 194 -0.14 11.57 6.55
C ARG A 194 0.99 11.68 5.54
N THR A 195 2.21 11.39 6.01
CA THR A 195 3.43 11.43 5.20
C THR A 195 3.38 10.47 4.00
N VAL A 196 4.10 10.82 2.94
CA VAL A 196 4.39 9.96 1.78
C VAL A 196 5.72 9.24 2.02
N SER A 197 5.79 7.94 1.75
CA SER A 197 7.03 7.18 1.90
C SER A 197 7.82 7.20 0.59
N LEU A 198 9.04 7.71 0.63
CA LEU A 198 9.96 7.76 -0.50
C LEU A 198 11.23 6.95 -0.24
N MET A 199 11.83 6.44 -1.30
CA MET A 199 13.22 6.02 -1.30
C MET A 199 14.16 7.23 -1.26
N GLU A 200 15.44 7.02 -0.99
CA GLU A 200 16.46 8.08 -0.92
C GLU A 200 16.57 8.86 -2.24
N ASP A 201 16.43 8.15 -3.36
CA ASP A 201 16.39 8.69 -4.73
C ASP A 201 15.06 9.37 -5.11
N LYS A 202 14.17 9.57 -4.12
CA LYS A 202 12.84 10.18 -4.23
C LYS A 202 11.80 9.35 -4.95
N TYR A 203 12.08 8.09 -5.28
CA TYR A 203 11.08 7.21 -5.85
C TYR A 203 9.96 6.91 -4.82
N PRO A 204 8.67 7.04 -5.18
CA PRO A 204 7.56 6.73 -4.27
C PRO A 204 7.44 5.25 -3.93
N ILE A 205 7.38 4.95 -2.63
CA ILE A 205 7.11 3.62 -2.10
C ILE A 205 5.62 3.51 -1.73
N ASP A 206 5.08 4.53 -1.06
CA ASP A 206 3.67 4.62 -0.70
C ASP A 206 3.19 6.06 -0.68
N GLY A 207 1.88 6.25 -0.86
CA GLY A 207 1.28 7.58 -0.89
C GLY A 207 1.19 8.19 -2.28
N THR A 208 1.34 7.40 -3.36
CA THR A 208 1.17 7.88 -4.75
C THR A 208 -0.20 8.53 -4.99
N HIS A 209 -1.24 8.12 -4.26
CA HIS A 209 -2.53 8.81 -4.25
C HIS A 209 -2.45 10.23 -3.70
N ARG A 210 -1.71 10.46 -2.61
CA ARG A 210 -1.51 11.83 -2.08
C ARG A 210 -0.65 12.66 -3.03
N ILE A 211 0.38 12.06 -3.63
CA ILE A 211 1.20 12.72 -4.66
C ILE A 211 0.32 13.17 -5.83
N ALA A 212 -0.56 12.31 -6.35
CA ALA A 212 -1.43 12.66 -7.46
C ALA A 212 -2.39 13.82 -7.12
N ILE A 213 -2.96 13.84 -5.91
CA ILE A 213 -3.82 14.96 -5.48
C ILE A 213 -3.00 16.24 -5.29
N ALA A 214 -1.78 16.16 -4.74
CA ALA A 214 -0.91 17.32 -4.60
C ALA A 214 -0.53 17.89 -5.97
N MET A 215 -0.33 17.03 -6.97
CA MET A 215 -0.07 17.43 -8.35
C MET A 215 -1.25 18.16 -8.99
N ILE A 216 -2.47 17.63 -8.90
CA ILE A 216 -3.65 18.28 -9.49
C ILE A 216 -3.98 19.61 -8.80
N LYS A 217 -3.69 19.72 -7.50
CA LYS A 217 -3.79 20.97 -6.72
C LYS A 217 -2.61 21.93 -6.92
N LYS A 218 -1.63 21.56 -7.76
CA LYS A 218 -0.45 22.37 -8.09
C LYS A 218 0.35 22.82 -6.86
N MET A 219 0.52 21.93 -5.89
CA MET A 219 1.37 22.19 -4.74
C MET A 219 2.85 22.18 -5.17
N ASP A 220 3.71 22.90 -4.45
CA ASP A 220 5.16 22.90 -4.72
C ASP A 220 5.86 21.69 -4.08
N TYR A 221 5.37 21.25 -2.93
CA TYR A 221 5.96 20.21 -2.09
C TYR A 221 4.91 19.35 -1.40
N ILE A 222 5.34 18.21 -0.86
CA ILE A 222 4.54 17.34 0.03
C ILE A 222 5.42 16.82 1.18
N VAL A 223 4.81 16.49 2.32
CA VAL A 223 5.52 15.96 3.49
C VAL A 223 5.82 14.47 3.30
N CYS A 224 7.09 14.10 3.49
CA CYS A 224 7.57 12.75 3.24
C CYS A 224 8.41 12.19 4.40
N ASP A 225 8.38 10.87 4.51
CA ASP A 225 9.41 10.10 5.20
C ASP A 225 10.31 9.46 4.13
N VAL A 226 11.63 9.60 4.28
CA VAL A 226 12.63 9.11 3.33
C VAL A 226 13.33 7.90 3.91
N TYR A 227 13.25 6.76 3.22
CA TYR A 227 13.86 5.50 3.59
C TYR A 227 15.17 5.27 2.83
N PRO A 228 16.12 4.51 3.40
CA PRO A 228 17.37 4.20 2.72
C PRO A 228 17.11 3.33 1.48
N SER A 229 17.88 3.53 0.41
CA SER A 229 17.83 2.69 -0.79
C SER A 229 18.59 1.36 -0.64
N SER A 230 18.42 0.70 0.50
CA SER A 230 19.09 -0.57 0.83
C SER A 230 18.52 -1.78 0.07
N LYS A 231 17.36 -1.62 -0.57
CA LYS A 231 16.65 -2.60 -1.39
C LYS A 231 16.12 -1.93 -2.66
N THR A 232 15.99 -2.68 -3.74
CA THR A 232 15.34 -2.19 -4.96
C THR A 232 13.81 -2.11 -4.79
N ILE A 233 13.13 -1.38 -5.68
CA ILE A 233 11.66 -1.34 -5.71
C ILE A 233 11.06 -2.73 -5.93
N GLU A 234 11.70 -3.58 -6.73
CA GLU A 234 11.28 -4.97 -6.93
C GLU A 234 11.48 -5.82 -5.66
N GLU A 235 12.47 -5.52 -4.82
CA GLU A 235 12.63 -6.19 -3.55
C GLU A 235 11.57 -5.76 -2.52
N VAL A 236 11.24 -4.47 -2.48
CA VAL A 236 10.21 -3.89 -1.61
C VAL A 236 8.82 -4.33 -2.06
N HIS A 237 8.52 -4.15 -3.34
CA HIS A 237 7.20 -4.32 -3.91
C HIS A 237 7.00 -5.57 -4.75
N GLY A 238 8.03 -6.36 -5.03
CA GLY A 238 7.92 -7.44 -6.01
C GLY A 238 7.65 -6.90 -7.43
N ASP A 239 6.97 -7.72 -8.22
CA ASP A 239 6.57 -7.42 -9.60
C ASP A 239 5.37 -6.44 -9.70
N ALA A 240 5.24 -5.51 -8.74
CA ALA A 240 4.15 -4.55 -8.69
C ALA A 240 4.47 -3.21 -9.38
N SER A 241 5.55 -3.16 -10.16
CA SER A 241 5.92 -1.97 -10.93
C SER A 241 4.94 -1.75 -12.07
N PHE A 242 4.27 -0.60 -12.10
CA PHE A 242 3.34 -0.25 -13.17
C PHE A 242 4.06 0.52 -14.29
N SER A 243 4.96 -0.18 -14.97
CA SER A 243 5.67 0.31 -16.15
C SER A 243 4.80 0.21 -17.41
N LYS A 244 5.24 0.84 -18.51
CA LYS A 244 4.56 0.76 -19.81
C LYS A 244 4.48 -0.67 -20.33
N ASP A 245 5.61 -1.39 -20.32
CA ASP A 245 5.67 -2.78 -20.80
C ASP A 245 4.73 -3.65 -19.97
N ARG A 246 4.73 -3.45 -18.65
CA ARG A 246 3.85 -4.20 -17.74
C ARG A 246 2.37 -3.89 -17.98
N ALA A 247 2.03 -2.63 -18.26
CA ALA A 247 0.66 -2.24 -18.57
C ALA A 247 0.13 -2.95 -19.83
N LEU A 248 0.95 -3.06 -20.87
CA LEU A 248 0.62 -3.78 -22.11
C LEU A 248 0.50 -5.29 -21.87
N GLU A 249 1.47 -5.90 -21.17
CA GLU A 249 1.44 -7.32 -20.79
C GLU A 249 0.17 -7.69 -20.02
N MET A 250 -0.35 -6.75 -19.23
CA MET A 250 -1.50 -6.96 -18.34
C MET A 250 -2.83 -6.52 -18.96
N GLY A 251 -2.85 -6.27 -20.28
CA GLY A 251 -4.07 -6.14 -21.07
C GLY A 251 -4.69 -4.74 -21.11
N LEU A 252 -3.91 -3.68 -20.83
CA LEU A 252 -4.36 -2.33 -21.17
C LEU A 252 -4.29 -2.13 -22.68
N ASP A 253 -5.37 -1.60 -23.25
CA ASP A 253 -5.43 -1.27 -24.68
C ASP A 253 -4.57 -0.04 -25.01
N GLU A 254 -4.22 0.09 -26.29
CA GLU A 254 -3.37 1.18 -26.78
C GLU A 254 -3.96 2.57 -26.52
N ASP A 255 -5.29 2.69 -26.53
CA ASP A 255 -5.98 3.96 -26.25
C ASP A 255 -5.78 4.39 -24.79
N THR A 256 -5.91 3.47 -23.85
CA THR A 256 -5.66 3.69 -22.41
C THR A 256 -4.20 4.07 -22.17
N ILE A 257 -3.26 3.37 -22.81
CA ILE A 257 -1.83 3.70 -22.72
C ILE A 257 -1.57 5.12 -23.24
N ARG A 258 -2.14 5.49 -24.39
CA ARG A 258 -2.02 6.84 -24.94
C ARG A 258 -2.55 7.91 -23.98
N ILE A 259 -3.68 7.66 -23.32
CA ILE A 259 -4.25 8.58 -22.32
C ILE A 259 -3.32 8.73 -21.11
N LEU A 260 -2.73 7.63 -20.63
CA LEU A 260 -1.76 7.66 -19.51
C LEU A 260 -0.47 8.41 -19.89
N GLU A 261 0.05 8.20 -21.10
CA GLU A 261 1.22 8.92 -21.61
C GLU A 261 0.98 10.42 -21.75
N GLU A 262 -0.18 10.80 -22.29
CA GLU A 262 -0.60 12.20 -22.38
C GLU A 262 -0.70 12.84 -20.99
N THR A 263 -1.25 12.11 -20.02
CA THR A 263 -1.34 12.56 -18.64
C THR A 263 0.04 12.76 -18.03
N ASN A 264 0.96 11.82 -18.22
CA ASN A 264 2.34 11.96 -17.77
C ASN A 264 3.02 13.19 -18.43
N ARG A 265 2.77 13.45 -19.71
CA ARG A 265 3.33 14.63 -20.39
C ARG A 265 2.80 15.94 -19.80
N ARG A 266 1.49 16.01 -19.51
CA ARG A 266 0.88 17.18 -18.85
C ARG A 266 1.45 17.43 -17.46
N ILE A 267 1.69 16.37 -16.68
CA ILE A 267 2.36 16.47 -15.38
C ILE A 267 3.82 16.94 -15.57
N ASP A 268 4.54 16.41 -16.57
CA ASP A 268 5.91 16.84 -16.88
C ASP A 268 5.97 18.34 -17.19
N GLU A 269 5.08 18.85 -18.02
CA GLU A 269 5.00 20.27 -18.38
C GLU A 269 4.74 21.18 -17.17
N GLN A 270 3.98 20.71 -16.17
CA GLN A 270 3.74 21.44 -14.93
C GLN A 270 5.01 21.59 -14.06
N TYR A 271 5.96 20.65 -14.17
CA TYR A 271 7.14 20.58 -13.29
C TYR A 271 8.48 20.69 -14.04
N ARG A 272 8.48 21.15 -15.30
CA ARG A 272 9.70 21.51 -16.04
C ARG A 272 10.43 22.66 -15.36
#